data_AF-A0AAU3N8K1-F1
#
_entry.id   AF-A0AAU3N8K1-F1
#
_cell.length_a   1.000
_cell.length_b   1.000
_cell.length_c   1.000
_cell.angle_alpha   90.00
_cell.angle_beta   90.00
_cell.angle_gamma   90.00
#
_symmetry.space_group_name_H-M   'P 1'
#
loop_
_entity.id
_entity.type
_entity.pdbx_description
1 polymer ?
#
loop_
_entity_poly.entity_id
_entity_poly.type
_entity_poly.pdbx_seq_one_letter_code
_entity_poly.pdbx_strand_id
1 'polypeptide(L)'
;MTMPYAHGDGPLIPRPELTLPALRQAVATVVPSRLPEFFEDLQRAFVRAGDEDSVVPIRMFYRRWGVVVETERHPETARRLHASEQAISSPDPAVRERAIREAGEIVRAAHRDVAAGSGDGFRPYGETPRDMTEGQSAVSRKAAVSSAGYGAGSGSGWPRSTLISES
;
A
#
# COMPACT_ATOMS: atom_id res chain seq x y z
N MET A 1 -11.99 -41.05 18.19
CA MET A 1 -11.46 -39.97 19.06
C MET A 1 -11.18 -38.78 18.15
N THR A 2 -12.18 -37.94 17.93
CA THR A 2 -12.06 -36.73 17.09
C THR A 2 -11.35 -35.66 17.91
N MET A 3 -10.10 -35.37 17.58
CA MET A 3 -9.40 -34.23 18.16
C MET A 3 -10.12 -32.95 17.73
N PRO A 4 -10.55 -32.08 18.67
CA PRO A 4 -10.95 -30.74 18.30
C PRO A 4 -9.69 -30.04 17.80
N TYR A 5 -9.56 -29.89 16.48
CA TYR A 5 -8.66 -28.89 15.93
C TYR A 5 -9.19 -27.55 16.41
N ALA A 6 -8.67 -27.07 17.54
CA ALA A 6 -8.61 -25.64 17.80
C ALA A 6 -7.94 -25.07 16.56
N HIS A 7 -8.74 -24.56 15.63
CA HIS A 7 -8.26 -23.70 14.58
C HIS A 7 -7.58 -22.58 15.34
N GLY A 8 -6.25 -22.56 15.31
CA GLY A 8 -5.49 -21.73 16.22
C GLY A 8 -6.04 -20.31 16.16
N ASP A 9 -6.52 -19.78 17.28
CA ASP A 9 -7.03 -18.42 17.44
C ASP A 9 -5.93 -17.35 17.23
N GLY A 10 -4.81 -17.74 16.63
CA GLY A 10 -3.65 -16.92 16.36
C GLY A 10 -3.64 -16.38 14.94
N PRO A 11 -2.76 -15.39 14.67
CA PRO A 11 -2.64 -14.81 13.36
C PRO A 11 -2.15 -15.83 12.32
N LEU A 12 -2.76 -15.82 11.12
CA LEU A 12 -2.43 -16.73 10.01
C LEU A 12 -0.98 -16.55 9.51
N ILE A 13 -0.45 -15.34 9.61
CA ILE A 13 0.91 -14.97 9.22
C ILE A 13 1.51 -14.04 10.28
N PRO A 14 2.84 -13.99 10.43
CA PRO A 14 3.47 -12.93 11.20
C PRO A 14 3.10 -11.55 10.62
N ARG A 15 3.18 -10.50 11.44
CA ARG A 15 2.96 -9.14 10.95
C ARG A 15 3.97 -8.85 9.83
N PRO A 16 3.52 -8.48 8.61
CA PRO A 16 4.42 -8.16 7.53
C PRO A 16 5.02 -6.76 7.71
N GLU A 17 6.22 -6.59 7.17
CA GLU A 17 6.80 -5.26 6.96
C GLU A 17 5.92 -4.43 6.02
N LEU A 18 5.84 -3.11 6.25
CA LEU A 18 5.13 -2.18 5.36
C LEU A 18 5.95 -1.84 4.11
N THR A 19 6.32 -2.88 3.36
CA THR A 19 6.98 -2.78 2.06
C THR A 19 6.10 -3.44 1.01
N LEU A 20 6.25 -3.01 -0.25
CA LEU A 20 5.46 -3.55 -1.37
C LEU A 20 5.53 -5.08 -1.48
N PRO A 21 6.72 -5.73 -1.53
CA PRO A 21 6.79 -7.18 -1.69
C PRO A 21 6.16 -7.93 -0.50
N ALA A 22 6.41 -7.49 0.74
CA ALA A 22 5.87 -8.13 1.93
C ALA A 22 4.34 -8.00 2.01
N LEU A 23 3.79 -6.81 1.74
CA LEU A 23 2.34 -6.59 1.73
C LEU A 23 1.66 -7.35 0.60
N ARG A 24 2.24 -7.38 -0.61
CA ARG A 24 1.69 -8.15 -1.73
C ARG A 24 1.59 -9.63 -1.39
N GLN A 25 2.65 -10.20 -0.82
CA GLN A 25 2.66 -11.60 -0.40
C GLN A 25 1.63 -11.86 0.72
N ALA A 26 1.54 -10.95 1.69
CA ALA A 26 0.57 -11.06 2.76
C ALA A 26 -0.87 -11.04 2.23
N VAL A 27 -1.22 -10.10 1.35
CA VAL A 27 -2.54 -10.03 0.68
C VAL A 27 -2.83 -11.32 -0.09
N ALA A 28 -1.87 -11.83 -0.86
CA ALA A 28 -2.03 -13.09 -1.59
C ALA A 28 -2.26 -14.30 -0.65
N THR A 29 -1.85 -14.20 0.61
CA THR A 29 -1.99 -15.28 1.60
C THR A 29 -3.30 -15.17 2.37
N VAL A 30 -3.65 -13.98 2.87
CA VAL A 30 -4.80 -13.81 3.78
C VAL A 30 -6.09 -13.45 3.04
N VAL A 31 -6.01 -12.74 1.92
CA VAL A 31 -7.17 -12.24 1.18
C VAL A 31 -6.90 -12.19 -0.34
N PRO A 32 -6.66 -13.35 -0.98
CA PRO A 32 -6.24 -13.40 -2.39
C PRO A 32 -7.27 -12.76 -3.35
N SER A 33 -8.55 -12.75 -2.99
CA SER A 33 -9.63 -12.12 -3.77
C SER A 33 -9.46 -10.61 -3.92
N ARG A 34 -8.74 -9.93 -3.01
CA ARG A 34 -8.49 -8.48 -3.05
C ARG A 34 -7.16 -8.10 -3.69
N LEU A 35 -6.41 -9.06 -4.23
CA LEU A 35 -5.15 -8.78 -4.91
C LEU A 35 -5.31 -7.86 -6.15
N PRO A 36 -6.40 -7.95 -6.95
CA PRO A 36 -6.65 -6.98 -8.01
C PRO A 36 -6.82 -5.55 -7.48
N GLU A 37 -7.65 -5.37 -6.44
CA GLU A 37 -7.87 -4.07 -5.77
C GLU A 37 -6.56 -3.49 -5.23
N PHE A 38 -5.67 -4.34 -4.68
CA PHE A 38 -4.34 -3.93 -4.22
C PHE A 38 -3.51 -3.27 -5.33
N PHE A 39 -3.48 -3.87 -6.52
CA PHE A 39 -2.74 -3.30 -7.63
C PHE A 39 -3.39 -2.04 -8.20
N GLU A 40 -4.71 -1.98 -8.24
CA GLU A 40 -5.44 -0.77 -8.65
C GLU A 40 -5.17 0.41 -7.70
N ASP A 41 -5.21 0.17 -6.39
CA ASP A 41 -4.92 1.20 -5.39
C ASP A 41 -3.43 1.62 -5.43
N LEU A 42 -2.51 0.70 -5.71
CA LEU A 42 -1.10 1.03 -5.90
C LEU A 42 -0.90 1.96 -7.09
N GLN A 43 -1.50 1.62 -8.25
CA GLN A 43 -1.44 2.45 -9.44
C GLN A 43 -2.04 3.83 -9.19
N ARG A 44 -3.22 3.89 -8.54
CA ARG A 44 -3.88 5.15 -8.17
C ARG A 44 -3.01 6.00 -7.25
N ALA A 45 -2.32 5.39 -6.30
CA ALA A 45 -1.42 6.11 -5.40
C ALA A 45 -0.21 6.69 -6.14
N PHE A 46 0.36 5.97 -7.11
CA PHE A 46 1.46 6.50 -7.95
C PHE A 46 1.02 7.66 -8.85
N VAL A 47 -0.14 7.54 -9.48
CA VAL A 47 -0.70 8.63 -10.30
C VAL A 47 -0.90 9.88 -9.45
N ARG A 48 -1.56 9.75 -8.30
CA ARG A 48 -1.77 10.88 -7.38
C ARG A 48 -0.47 11.47 -6.86
N ALA A 49 0.52 10.62 -6.56
CA ALA A 49 1.82 11.10 -6.10
C ALA A 49 2.52 11.97 -7.15
N GLY A 50 2.40 11.63 -8.44
CA GLY A 50 2.88 12.46 -9.54
C GLY A 50 2.07 13.75 -9.71
N ASP A 51 0.74 13.64 -9.71
CA ASP A 51 -0.16 14.80 -9.89
C ASP A 51 -0.03 15.82 -8.75
N GLU A 52 0.17 15.35 -7.52
CA GLU A 52 0.28 16.18 -6.31
C GLU A 52 1.73 16.54 -5.96
N ASP A 53 2.73 16.06 -6.72
CA ASP A 53 4.16 16.11 -6.40
C ASP A 53 4.46 15.75 -4.93
N SER A 54 3.89 14.63 -4.48
CA SER A 54 3.81 14.30 -3.06
C SER A 54 3.97 12.80 -2.81
N VAL A 55 4.76 12.45 -1.79
CA VAL A 55 4.91 11.05 -1.34
C VAL A 55 3.77 10.60 -0.42
N VAL A 56 2.85 11.49 -0.05
CA VAL A 56 1.75 11.20 0.88
C VAL A 56 0.80 10.11 0.35
N PRO A 57 0.35 10.11 -0.92
CA PRO A 57 -0.51 9.06 -1.45
C PRO A 57 0.10 7.66 -1.34
N ILE A 58 1.40 7.52 -1.59
CA ILE A 58 2.14 6.25 -1.44
C ILE A 58 2.20 5.80 0.02
N ARG A 59 2.45 6.73 0.96
CA ARG A 59 2.43 6.42 2.39
C ARG A 59 1.04 5.97 2.87
N MET A 60 0.00 6.62 2.36
CA MET A 60 -1.39 6.27 2.66
C MET A 60 -1.76 4.89 2.10
N PHE A 61 -1.29 4.54 0.91
CA PHE A 61 -1.44 3.20 0.35
C PHE A 61 -0.90 2.12 1.30
N TYR A 62 0.35 2.27 1.75
CA TYR A 62 0.96 1.28 2.65
C TYR A 62 0.21 1.16 3.98
N ARG A 63 -0.23 2.29 4.56
CA ARG A 63 -1.01 2.29 5.81
C ARG A 63 -2.36 1.61 5.64
N ARG A 64 -3.09 1.92 4.56
CA ARG A 64 -4.40 1.32 4.28
C ARG A 64 -4.29 -0.19 4.13
N TRP A 65 -3.36 -0.66 3.30
CA TRP A 65 -3.19 -2.09 3.06
C TRP A 65 -2.59 -2.82 4.26
N GLY A 66 -1.76 -2.16 5.06
CA GLY A 66 -1.34 -2.67 6.36
C GLY A 66 -2.50 -2.98 7.28
N VAL A 67 -3.53 -2.11 7.33
CA VAL A 67 -4.73 -2.30 8.17
C VAL A 67 -5.61 -3.44 7.66
N VAL A 68 -5.77 -3.55 6.35
CA VAL A 68 -6.48 -4.68 5.73
C VAL A 68 -5.78 -5.98 6.13
N VAL A 69 -4.47 -6.08 5.90
CA VAL A 69 -3.71 -7.30 6.24
C VAL A 69 -3.70 -7.59 7.74
N GLU A 70 -3.56 -6.56 8.59
CA GLU A 70 -3.64 -6.70 10.06
C GLU A 70 -4.99 -7.27 10.47
N THR A 71 -6.09 -6.87 9.82
CA THR A 71 -7.42 -7.41 10.13
C THR A 71 -7.59 -8.84 9.62
N GLU A 72 -7.27 -9.07 8.35
CA GLU A 72 -7.49 -10.35 7.66
C GLU A 72 -6.58 -11.46 8.18
N ARG A 73 -5.41 -11.14 8.74
CA ARG A 73 -4.57 -12.17 9.37
C ARG A 73 -5.18 -12.74 10.65
N HIS A 74 -6.21 -12.12 11.23
CA HIS A 74 -6.93 -12.61 12.40
C HIS A 74 -8.35 -13.04 11.98
N PRO A 75 -8.58 -14.32 11.64
CA PRO A 75 -9.80 -14.77 10.97
C PRO A 75 -11.10 -14.44 11.72
N GLU A 76 -11.09 -14.52 13.05
CA GLU A 76 -12.25 -14.21 13.87
C GLU A 76 -12.58 -12.70 13.86
N THR A 77 -11.55 -11.86 13.90
CA THR A 77 -11.70 -10.40 13.78
C THR A 77 -12.23 -10.02 12.40
N ALA A 78 -11.68 -10.61 11.33
CA ALA A 78 -12.13 -10.39 9.97
C ALA A 78 -13.60 -10.82 9.78
N ARG A 79 -13.98 -12.00 10.29
CA ARG A 79 -15.36 -12.50 10.23
C ARG A 79 -16.34 -11.53 10.90
N ARG A 80 -16.00 -11.02 12.08
CA ARG A 80 -16.82 -10.04 12.80
C ARG A 80 -16.91 -8.70 12.07
N LEU A 81 -15.83 -8.25 11.44
CA LEU A 81 -15.84 -7.05 10.62
C LEU A 81 -16.77 -7.22 9.43
N HIS A 82 -16.64 -8.30 8.66
CA HIS A 82 -17.51 -8.53 7.49
C HIS A 82 -18.98 -8.72 7.86
N ALA A 83 -19.27 -9.41 8.96
CA ALA A 83 -20.64 -9.52 9.47
C ALA A 83 -21.19 -8.14 9.85
N SER A 84 -20.37 -7.30 10.48
CA SER A 84 -20.73 -5.91 10.81
C SER A 84 -20.95 -5.09 9.54
N GLU A 85 -20.05 -5.15 8.55
CA GLU A 85 -20.19 -4.45 7.27
C GLU A 85 -21.48 -4.81 6.53
N GLN A 86 -21.86 -6.09 6.51
CA GLN A 86 -23.14 -6.54 5.93
C GLN A 86 -24.35 -6.00 6.72
N ALA A 87 -24.25 -5.92 8.05
CA ALA A 87 -25.32 -5.44 8.91
C ALA A 87 -25.54 -3.91 8.84
N ILE A 88 -24.59 -3.13 8.31
CA ILE A 88 -24.75 -1.68 8.09
C ILE A 88 -25.91 -1.39 7.12
N SER A 89 -26.20 -2.29 6.18
CA SER A 89 -27.32 -2.15 5.24
C SER A 89 -28.66 -2.64 5.81
N SER A 90 -28.71 -3.06 7.08
CA SER A 90 -29.93 -3.57 7.71
C SER A 90 -31.05 -2.51 7.74
N PRO A 91 -32.33 -2.86 7.52
CA PRO A 91 -33.44 -1.93 7.70
C PRO A 91 -33.65 -1.52 9.17
N ASP A 92 -33.18 -2.34 10.13
CA ASP A 92 -33.29 -2.05 11.56
C ASP A 92 -32.21 -1.05 12.02
N PRO A 93 -32.59 0.15 12.52
CA PRO A 93 -31.64 1.15 13.03
C PRO A 93 -30.74 0.65 14.15
N ALA A 94 -31.24 -0.17 15.08
CA ALA A 94 -30.46 -0.66 16.21
C ALA A 94 -29.39 -1.66 15.76
N VAL A 95 -29.70 -2.47 14.74
CA VAL A 95 -28.73 -3.38 14.10
C VAL A 95 -27.65 -2.58 13.38
N ARG A 96 -28.03 -1.56 12.61
CA ARG A 96 -27.06 -0.70 11.91
C ARG A 96 -26.12 0.02 12.88
N GLU A 97 -26.65 0.61 13.95
CA GLU A 97 -25.84 1.35 14.92
C GLU A 97 -24.82 0.43 15.62
N ARG A 98 -25.26 -0.76 16.03
CA ARG A 98 -24.37 -1.78 16.59
C ARG A 98 -23.26 -2.15 15.61
N ALA A 99 -23.63 -2.38 14.35
CA ALA A 99 -22.70 -2.77 13.30
C ALA A 99 -21.65 -1.68 13.01
N ILE A 100 -22.06 -0.41 12.90
CA ILE A 100 -21.15 0.73 12.72
C ILE A 100 -20.17 0.82 13.88
N ARG A 101 -20.65 0.68 15.13
CA ARG A 101 -19.80 0.74 16.32
C ARG A 101 -18.77 -0.39 16.32
N GLU A 102 -19.20 -1.63 16.06
CA GLU A 102 -18.34 -2.80 16.06
C GLU A 102 -17.28 -2.74 14.94
N ALA A 103 -17.69 -2.42 13.71
CA ALA A 103 -16.75 -2.23 12.60
C ALA A 103 -15.73 -1.12 12.92
N GLY A 104 -16.18 -0.01 13.48
CA GLY A 104 -15.31 1.10 13.89
C GLY A 104 -14.31 0.71 14.98
N GLU A 105 -14.71 -0.11 15.97
CA GLU A 105 -13.81 -0.61 17.01
C GLU A 105 -12.71 -1.49 16.43
N ILE A 106 -13.06 -2.42 15.53
CA ILE A 106 -12.13 -3.33 14.87
C ILE A 106 -11.11 -2.55 14.02
N VAL A 107 -11.60 -1.67 13.15
CA VAL A 107 -10.74 -0.88 12.24
C VAL A 107 -9.80 0.02 13.04
N ARG A 108 -10.27 0.68 14.11
CA ARG A 108 -9.41 1.50 14.98
C ARG A 108 -8.35 0.67 15.70
N ALA A 109 -8.66 -0.56 16.11
CA ALA A 109 -7.67 -1.45 16.72
C ALA A 109 -6.57 -1.81 15.72
N ALA A 110 -6.95 -2.25 14.51
CA ALA A 110 -5.99 -2.56 13.45
C ALA A 110 -5.09 -1.37 13.10
N HIS A 111 -5.64 -0.15 13.04
CA HIS A 111 -4.83 1.07 12.85
C HIS A 111 -3.77 1.27 13.95
N ARG A 112 -4.11 1.02 15.22
CA ARG A 112 -3.14 1.12 16.32
C ARG A 112 -2.05 0.07 16.21
N ASP A 113 -2.41 -1.16 15.84
CA ASP A 113 -1.46 -2.27 15.73
C ASP A 113 -0.47 -2.07 14.57
N VAL A 114 -0.95 -1.56 13.43
CA VAL A 114 -0.10 -1.16 12.31
C VAL A 114 0.82 0.00 12.69
N ALA A 115 0.31 1.00 13.41
CA ALA A 115 1.11 2.14 13.87
C ALA A 115 2.20 1.72 14.88
N ALA A 116 1.86 0.81 15.82
CA ALA A 116 2.81 0.26 16.78
C ALA A 116 3.89 -0.60 16.09
N GLY A 117 3.52 -1.37 15.06
CA GLY A 117 4.46 -2.14 14.26
C GLY A 117 5.35 -1.29 13.34
N SER A 118 4.92 -0.08 12.99
CA SER A 118 5.69 0.85 12.14
C SER A 118 6.76 1.64 12.91
N GLY A 119 6.76 1.56 14.25
CA GLY A 119 7.56 2.41 15.14
C GLY A 119 9.06 2.16 15.15
N ASP A 120 9.57 1.13 14.47
CA ASP A 120 10.98 0.73 14.55
C ASP A 120 11.65 0.41 13.19
N GLY A 121 11.00 0.66 12.05
CA GLY A 121 11.42 0.03 10.79
C GLY A 121 11.26 0.80 9.48
N PHE A 122 10.71 2.02 9.47
CA PHE A 122 10.58 2.75 8.21
C PHE A 122 11.92 3.37 7.79
N ARG A 123 12.77 2.56 7.14
CA ARG A 123 13.92 3.01 6.34
C ARG A 123 13.49 3.09 4.88
N PRO A 124 13.15 4.27 4.34
CA PRO A 124 13.00 4.40 2.90
C PRO A 124 14.36 4.13 2.25
N TYR A 125 14.35 3.32 1.19
CA TYR A 125 15.51 2.90 0.40
C TYR A 125 16.60 3.99 0.28
N GLY A 126 17.82 3.72 0.77
CA GLY A 126 19.02 4.45 0.33
C GLY A 126 20.14 4.76 1.33
N GLU A 127 19.96 4.64 2.65
CA GLU A 127 21.05 4.92 3.60
C GLU A 127 21.80 3.65 3.98
N THR A 128 22.86 3.34 3.23
CA THR A 128 23.98 2.61 3.83
C THR A 128 24.65 3.54 4.84
N PRO A 129 25.11 3.05 6.02
CA PRO A 129 25.94 3.86 6.90
C PRO A 129 27.17 4.29 6.12
N ARG A 130 27.23 5.56 5.70
CA ARG A 130 28.47 6.17 5.26
C ARG A 130 29.32 6.25 6.51
N ASP A 131 30.33 5.38 6.56
CA ASP A 131 31.46 5.51 7.47
C ASP A 131 31.97 6.94 7.35
N MET A 132 31.70 7.74 8.38
CA MET A 132 31.97 9.16 8.39
C MET A 132 33.30 9.36 9.11
N THR A 133 34.36 8.82 8.50
CA THR A 133 35.72 9.27 8.74
C THR A 133 36.27 9.83 7.45
N GLU A 134 36.78 11.07 7.53
CA GLU A 134 37.50 11.79 6.48
C GLU A 134 36.57 12.43 5.41
N GLY A 135 36.60 13.71 5.08
CA GLY A 135 37.49 14.83 5.38
C GLY A 135 37.01 16.01 4.50
N GLN A 136 37.27 17.23 4.93
CA GLN A 136 36.87 18.48 4.28
C GLN A 136 37.42 18.65 2.84
N SER A 137 36.70 19.46 2.04
CA SER A 137 37.08 20.17 0.78
C SER A 137 36.23 19.72 -0.42
N ALA A 138 35.61 20.56 -1.25
CA ALA A 138 35.84 21.95 -1.63
C ALA A 138 34.49 22.58 -2.05
N VAL A 139 34.14 23.77 -1.55
CA VAL A 139 34.28 25.07 -2.22
C VAL A 139 33.73 25.12 -3.67
N SER A 140 32.61 25.83 -3.78
CA SER A 140 32.21 26.81 -4.81
C SER A 140 32.44 26.54 -6.30
N ARG A 141 31.36 26.72 -7.07
CA ARG A 141 31.20 27.52 -8.31
C ARG A 141 29.83 27.15 -8.91
N LYS A 142 28.99 28.00 -9.49
CA LYS A 142 28.89 29.46 -9.69
C LYS A 142 27.49 29.66 -10.30
N ALA A 143 26.82 30.77 -9.98
CA ALA A 143 25.55 31.15 -10.58
C ALA A 143 25.68 31.63 -12.05
N ALA A 144 24.52 31.67 -12.70
CA ALA A 144 24.08 32.55 -13.80
C ALA A 144 24.07 32.02 -15.25
N VAL A 145 22.84 31.88 -15.77
CA VAL A 145 22.28 32.50 -17.00
C VAL A 145 23.08 32.36 -18.30
N SER A 146 22.49 31.75 -19.33
CA SER A 146 22.01 32.49 -20.51
C SER A 146 21.30 31.62 -21.55
N SER A 147 20.46 32.33 -22.30
CA SER A 147 19.40 31.95 -23.24
C SER A 147 19.83 31.46 -24.63
N ALA A 148 18.82 30.91 -25.31
CA ALA A 148 18.52 30.97 -26.76
C ALA A 148 19.04 29.85 -27.67
N GLY A 149 18.13 29.37 -28.53
CA GLY A 149 18.49 28.75 -29.81
C GLY A 149 17.60 27.60 -30.25
N TYR A 150 16.63 27.89 -31.12
CA TYR A 150 15.89 26.92 -31.94
C TYR A 150 16.81 26.06 -32.81
N GLY A 151 16.44 24.80 -33.05
CA GLY A 151 17.05 23.95 -34.08
C GLY A 151 16.24 22.67 -34.31
N ALA A 152 15.38 22.70 -35.35
CA ALA A 152 14.72 21.52 -35.90
C ALA A 152 15.73 20.61 -36.65
N GLY A 153 15.55 19.29 -36.59
CA GLY A 153 16.40 18.35 -37.33
C GLY A 153 16.18 16.88 -36.98
N SER A 154 15.07 16.32 -37.46
CA SER A 154 14.86 14.98 -38.01
C SER A 154 15.84 13.83 -37.70
N GLY A 155 15.31 12.69 -37.27
CA GLY A 155 15.93 11.39 -37.51
C GLY A 155 15.38 10.19 -36.72
N SER A 156 14.53 9.38 -37.38
CA SER A 156 14.33 7.91 -37.22
C SER A 156 13.92 7.35 -35.86
N GLY A 157 12.92 6.48 -35.70
CA GLY A 157 12.12 5.67 -36.61
C GLY A 157 11.61 4.47 -35.80
N TRP A 158 10.29 4.29 -35.70
CA TRP A 158 9.68 3.07 -35.13
C TRP A 158 8.73 2.45 -36.16
N PRO A 159 8.78 1.12 -36.37
CA PRO A 159 8.18 0.46 -37.53
C PRO A 159 6.65 0.37 -37.48
N ARG A 160 6.05 0.43 -38.69
CA ARG A 160 4.62 0.22 -38.97
C ARG A 160 4.25 -1.25 -38.76
N SER A 161 3.18 -1.51 -38.00
CA SER A 161 2.38 -2.74 -38.15
C SER A 161 1.10 -2.42 -38.92
N THR A 162 1.05 -2.96 -40.13
CA THR A 162 -0.10 -3.04 -41.01
C THR A 162 -1.13 -4.01 -40.40
N LEU A 163 -2.40 -3.61 -40.29
CA LEU A 163 -3.51 -4.55 -40.33
C LEU A 163 -4.52 -4.08 -41.36
N ILE A 164 -4.72 -4.96 -42.31
CA ILE A 164 -5.54 -4.87 -43.51
C ILE A 164 -6.96 -5.27 -43.10
N SER A 165 -7.94 -4.54 -43.62
CA SER A 165 -9.37 -4.80 -43.48
C SER A 165 -9.87 -5.53 -44.72
N GLU A 166 -10.40 -6.74 -44.54
CA GLU A 166 -11.28 -7.50 -45.46
C GLU A 166 -12.14 -8.40 -44.54
N SER A 167 -13.46 -8.55 -44.66
CA SER A 167 -14.46 -8.16 -45.66
C SER A 167 -15.78 -7.80 -44.98
#